data_AF-A0AAV0K0U7-F1
#
_entry.id   AF-A0AAV0K0U7-F1
#
_cell.length_a   1.000
_cell.length_b   1.000
_cell.length_c   1.000
_cell.angle_alpha   90.00
_cell.angle_beta   90.00
_cell.angle_gamma   90.00
#
_symmetry.space_group_name_H-M   'P 1'
#
loop_
_entity.id
_entity.type
_entity.pdbx_description
1 polymer ?
#
loop_
_entity_poly.entity_id
_entity_poly.type
_entity_poly.pdbx_seq_one_letter_code
_entity_poly.pdbx_strand_id
1 'polypeptide(L)' 'MEVDLESLGLHEIGHALGLLHSYYYAAVMYPYFGPGQVKRELQRIEIEAIRDLYNLPSK' A
#
# COMPACT_ATOMS: atom_id res chain seq x y z
N MET A 1 -17.61 -0.82 13.80
CA MET A 1 -16.64 -1.67 13.08
C MET A 1 -15.38 -0.85 12.91
N GLU A 2 -14.24 -1.43 13.22
CA GLU A 2 -12.96 -0.74 13.29
C GLU A 2 -12.18 -0.91 11.98
N VAL A 3 -11.28 0.05 11.71
CA VAL A 3 -10.28 -0.05 10.65
C VAL A 3 -9.15 -0.95 11.17
N ASP A 4 -8.63 -1.81 10.30
CA ASP A 4 -7.47 -2.63 10.65
C ASP A 4 -6.21 -1.76 10.79
N LEU A 5 -5.66 -1.66 12.00
CA LEU A 5 -4.54 -0.78 12.31
C LEU A 5 -3.28 -1.12 11.51
N GLU A 6 -3.02 -2.41 11.28
CA GLU A 6 -1.85 -2.86 10.50
C GLU A 6 -1.98 -2.44 9.02
N SER A 7 -3.18 -2.57 8.45
CA SER A 7 -3.46 -2.12 7.08
C SER A 7 -3.30 -0.61 6.92
N LEU A 8 -3.80 0.18 7.89
CA LEU A 8 -3.62 1.63 7.89
C LEU A 8 -2.14 1.99 8.08
N GLY A 9 -1.46 1.35 9.02
CA GLY A 9 -0.03 1.58 9.26
C GLY A 9 0.82 1.31 8.02
N LEU A 10 0.54 0.22 7.30
CA LEU A 10 1.24 -0.11 6.06
C LEU A 10 0.99 0.94 4.95
N HIS A 11 -0.23 1.47 4.84
CA HIS A 11 -0.57 2.56 3.92
C HIS A 11 0.21 3.85 4.21
N GLU A 12 0.22 4.28 5.48
CA GLU A 12 0.95 5.49 5.88
C GLU A 12 2.47 5.33 5.75
N ILE A 13 3.01 4.13 5.99
CA ILE A 13 4.42 3.81 5.69
C ILE A 13 4.68 3.94 4.19
N GLY A 14 3.76 3.49 3.33
CA GLY A 14 3.85 3.70 1.89
C GLY A 14 3.99 5.18 1.51
N HIS A 15 3.16 6.06 2.08
CA HIS A 15 3.29 7.50 1.90
C HIS A 15 4.62 8.05 2.44
N ALA A 16 5.05 7.63 3.62
CA ALA A 16 6.33 8.02 4.19
C ALA A 16 7.53 7.62 3.31
N LEU A 17 7.40 6.54 2.53
CA LEU A 17 8.37 6.07 1.55
C LEU A 17 8.17 6.66 0.14
N GLY A 18 7.18 7.53 -0.06
CA GLY A 18 6.95 8.25 -1.32
C GLY A 18 5.96 7.61 -2.28
N LEU A 19 5.26 6.53 -1.89
CA LEU A 19 4.15 6.00 -2.70
C LEU A 19 2.95 6.95 -2.66
N LEU A 20 2.29 7.09 -3.81
CA LEU A 20 1.01 7.78 -3.94
C LEU A 20 -0.14 6.79 -3.90
N HIS A 21 -1.36 7.32 -3.81
CA HIS A 21 -2.56 6.50 -3.86
C HIS A 21 -2.63 5.63 -5.13
N SER A 22 -3.11 4.42 -4.95
CA SER A 22 -3.41 3.46 -6.02
C SER A 22 -4.89 3.54 -6.39
N TYR A 23 -5.19 3.34 -7.67
CA TYR A 23 -6.58 3.17 -8.16
C TYR A 23 -7.09 1.73 -8.00
N TYR A 24 -6.21 0.79 -7.65
CA TYR A 24 -6.59 -0.62 -7.50
C TYR A 24 -7.20 -0.85 -6.12
N TYR A 25 -8.47 -1.21 -6.09
CA TYR A 25 -9.20 -1.47 -4.84
C TYR A 25 -8.54 -2.51 -3.94
N ALA A 26 -7.75 -3.45 -4.47
CA ALA A 26 -7.02 -4.43 -3.67
C ALA A 26 -5.73 -3.88 -3.04
N ALA A 27 -5.14 -2.82 -3.61
CA ALA A 27 -3.86 -2.26 -3.17
C ALA A 27 -3.93 -1.71 -1.74
N VAL A 28 -2.79 -1.77 -1.05
CA VAL A 28 -2.62 -1.13 0.26
C VAL A 28 -2.74 0.39 0.10
N MET A 29 -2.18 0.93 -0.98
CA MET A 29 -2.25 2.36 -1.30
C MET A 29 -3.62 2.83 -1.82
N TYR A 30 -4.67 2.01 -1.83
CA TYR A 30 -6.01 2.50 -2.17
C TYR A 30 -6.51 3.48 -1.10
N PRO A 31 -7.04 4.67 -1.46
CA PRO A 31 -7.30 5.77 -0.52
C PRO A 31 -8.44 5.54 0.48
N TYR A 32 -9.17 4.43 0.39
CA TYR A 32 -10.33 4.17 1.25
C TYR A 32 -10.26 2.80 1.90
N PHE A 33 -10.53 2.75 3.20
CA PHE A 33 -10.67 1.52 3.97
C PHE A 33 -12.13 1.32 4.36
N GLY A 34 -12.68 0.20 3.92
CA GLY A 34 -13.99 -0.26 4.35
C GLY A 34 -13.94 -0.91 5.74
N PRO A 35 -15.06 -0.96 6.46
CA PRO A 35 -15.16 -1.66 7.74
C PRO A 35 -14.69 -3.12 7.64
N GLY A 36 -13.75 -3.54 8.49
CA GLY A 36 -13.23 -4.91 8.52
C GLY A 36 -12.34 -5.31 7.33
N GLN A 37 -11.93 -4.36 6.49
CA GLN A 37 -10.97 -4.64 5.42
C GLN A 37 -9.57 -4.88 5.97
N VAL A 38 -8.90 -5.88 5.41
CA VAL A 38 -7.51 -6.22 5.69
C VAL A 38 -6.71 -6.13 4.40
N LYS A 39 -5.65 -5.31 4.42
CA LYS A 39 -4.74 -4.96 3.31
C LYS A 39 -3.31 -4.95 3.82
N ARG A 40 -2.81 -6.14 4.15
CA ARG A 40 -1.46 -6.35 4.71
C ARG A 40 -0.47 -6.94 3.70
N GLU A 41 -0.97 -7.29 2.51
CA GLU A 41 -0.19 -7.86 1.42
C GLU A 41 0.00 -6.84 0.30
N LEU A 42 1.27 -6.48 0.05
CA LEU A 42 1.62 -5.60 -1.06
C LEU A 42 1.33 -6.28 -2.40
N GLN A 43 0.67 -5.57 -3.28
CA GLN A 43 0.47 -6.00 -4.66
C GLN A 43 1.78 -5.85 -5.45
N ARG A 44 1.93 -6.67 -6.50
CA ARG A 44 3.12 -6.62 -7.39
C ARG A 44 3.42 -5.19 -7.87
N ILE A 45 2.38 -4.45 -8.27
CA ILE A 45 2.53 -3.07 -8.76
C ILE A 45 3.06 -2.11 -7.69
N GLU A 46 2.74 -2.33 -6.41
CA GLU A 46 3.25 -1.52 -5.29
C GLU A 46 4.73 -1.86 -5.01
N ILE A 47 5.09 -3.14 -5.14
CA ILE A 47 6.48 -3.61 -5.03
C ILE A 47 7.33 -3.04 -6.19
N GLU A 48 6.81 -3.02 -7.41
CA GLU A 48 7.50 -2.44 -8.56
C GLU A 48 7.66 -0.92 -8.39
N ALA A 49 6.58 -0.21 -8.01
CA ALA A 49 6.62 1.23 -7.79
C ALA A 49 7.64 1.65 -6.72
N ILE A 50 7.71 0.95 -5.59
CA ILE A 50 8.68 1.29 -4.54
C ILE A 50 10.12 0.97 -4.97
N ARG A 51 10.34 -0.09 -5.75
CA ARG A 51 11.67 -0.41 -6.28
C ARG A 51 12.15 0.66 -7.26
N ASP A 52 11.26 1.12 -8.14
CA ASP A 52 11.57 2.17 -9.10
C ASP A 52 11.91 3.50 -8.39
N LEU A 53 11.17 3.88 -7.34
CA LEU A 53 11.45 5.07 -6.53
C LEU A 53 12.87 5.05 -5.90
N TYR A 54 13.39 3.88 -5.58
CA TYR A 54 14.70 3.70 -4.95
C TYR A 54 15.77 3.09 -5.86
N ASN A 55 15.51 2.99 -7.17
CA ASN A 55 16.42 2.38 -8.16
C ASN A 55 16.89 0.96 -7.76
N LEU A 56 16.01 0.17 -7.16
CA LEU A 56 16.31 -1.21 -6.77
C LEU A 56 16.14 -2.15 -7.96
N PRO A 57 17.03 -3.16 -8.13
CA PRO A 57 16.91 -4.11 -9.22
C PRO A 57 15.58 -4.86 -9.16
N SER A 58 14.93 -5.08 -10.29
CA SER A 58 13.77 -5.97 -10.41
C SER A 58 14.14 -7.38 -9.94
N LYS A 59 13.23 -8.05 -9.23
CA LYS A 59 13.41 -9.43 -8.79
C LYS A 59 13.00 -10.40 -9.89
#